data_AF-A0A9F3QSJ1-F1
#
_entry.id   AF-A0A9F3QSJ1-F1
#
_cell.length_a   1.000
_cell.length_b   1.000
_cell.length_c   1.000
_cell.angle_alpha   90.00
_cell.angle_beta   90.00
_cell.angle_gamma   90.00
#
_symmetry.space_group_name_H-M   'P 1'
#
loop_
_entity.id
_entity.type
_entity.pdbx_description
1 polymer ?
#
loop_
_entity_poly.entity_id
_entity_poly.type
_entity_poly.pdbx_seq_one_letter_code
_entity_poly.pdbx_strand_id
1 'polypeptide(L)'
;MYIKNIFLNQVLGEINKEIEGVTKITDPLKVLANADTMKMLGVQRPLLQSTVIVEKTVQDLMNLMHDLSAYSDQFLNMVCVKLQEYKDTCNAAYRSIVQSDEKMVISASWAKDDDITRLLKSLPNWSNMAQPKQLRSKREEEEDFIRTAFGKESEVLIGNLGDKLIPQQEILRDVSDLKALANMHESLEWLSGRVKAAFSNLPFAQTSPAQDAHGKTDLPPVLEQILQTLTDLARSFQEMADSCLLVLHLEVRVHCFHYLIPLAKQGNYAIVANVESMDYDPLVVRLNKDISAVEEAMNASLQQHKFQYIFEGLGHLISCILINGAQYFTRISESGIKKMCRNIFILQQNLTNITMSREADLDFARQYYEMLYNTADEVLNLVVDQGVKYTELEYIYALRLLHRSQTGVGDQTTQNMRLQRLKEIICEQAAIKQATKDKKITTV
;
A
#
# COMPACT_ATOMS: atom_id res chain seq x y z
N MET A 1 -12.22 -10.04 -51.49
CA MET A 1 -11.84 -11.45 -51.21
C MET A 1 -10.40 -11.54 -50.70
N TYR A 2 -9.40 -10.95 -51.38
CA TYR A 2 -7.99 -10.97 -50.95
C TYR A 2 -7.75 -10.32 -49.58
N ILE A 3 -8.24 -9.08 -49.37
CA ILE A 3 -8.03 -8.36 -48.10
C ILE A 3 -8.60 -9.14 -46.91
N LYS A 4 -9.88 -9.54 -47.01
CA LYS A 4 -10.58 -10.25 -45.93
C LYS A 4 -10.00 -11.63 -45.61
N ASN A 5 -9.61 -12.41 -46.63
CA ASN A 5 -9.27 -13.83 -46.46
C ASN A 5 -7.76 -14.11 -46.40
N ILE A 6 -6.90 -13.20 -46.87
CA ILE A 6 -5.45 -13.42 -46.97
C ILE A 6 -4.72 -12.37 -46.14
N PHE A 7 -4.90 -11.08 -46.46
CA PHE A 7 -4.15 -10.01 -45.80
C PHE A 7 -4.44 -9.94 -44.30
N LEU A 8 -5.71 -9.91 -43.88
CA LEU A 8 -6.07 -9.84 -42.46
C LEU A 8 -5.58 -11.05 -41.65
N ASN A 9 -5.60 -12.24 -42.26
CA ASN A 9 -5.08 -13.45 -41.63
C ASN A 9 -3.55 -13.42 -41.50
N GLN A 10 -2.85 -12.85 -42.50
CA GLN A 10 -1.41 -12.67 -42.44
C GLN A 10 -1.02 -11.66 -41.36
N VAL A 11 -1.68 -10.51 -41.31
CA VAL A 11 -1.48 -9.49 -40.27
C VAL A 11 -1.70 -10.08 -38.87
N LEU A 12 -2.78 -10.84 -38.67
CA LEU A 12 -3.04 -11.57 -37.44
C LEU A 12 -1.91 -12.56 -37.09
N GLY A 13 -1.43 -13.32 -38.06
CA GLY A 13 -0.35 -14.30 -37.86
C GLY A 13 0.98 -13.66 -37.46
N GLU A 14 1.35 -12.56 -38.10
CA GLU A 14 2.58 -11.82 -37.80
C GLU A 14 2.52 -11.17 -36.41
N ILE A 15 1.41 -10.51 -36.08
CA ILE A 15 1.17 -9.89 -34.77
C ILE A 15 1.19 -10.94 -33.64
N ASN A 16 0.51 -12.07 -33.84
CA ASN A 16 0.46 -13.13 -32.84
C ASN A 16 1.87 -13.65 -32.52
N LYS A 17 2.71 -13.80 -33.55
CA LYS A 17 4.08 -14.28 -33.39
C LYS A 17 4.94 -13.31 -32.56
N GLU A 18 4.77 -12.00 -32.73
CA GLU A 18 5.51 -10.99 -31.97
C GLU A 18 5.10 -10.97 -30.49
N ILE A 19 3.80 -11.00 -30.21
CA ILE A 19 3.28 -11.02 -28.83
C ILE A 19 3.63 -12.33 -28.12
N GLU A 20 3.42 -13.48 -28.75
CA GLU A 20 3.76 -14.78 -28.15
C GLU A 20 5.25 -14.89 -27.79
N GLY A 21 6.11 -14.27 -28.60
CA GLY A 21 7.56 -14.22 -28.36
C GLY A 21 7.96 -13.51 -27.08
N VAL A 22 7.09 -12.68 -26.49
CA VAL A 22 7.37 -11.92 -25.25
C VAL A 22 6.43 -12.22 -24.09
N THR A 23 5.28 -12.86 -24.34
CA THR A 23 4.35 -13.27 -23.29
C THR A 23 4.57 -14.72 -22.82
N LYS A 24 5.11 -15.60 -23.67
CA LYS A 24 5.37 -17.02 -23.34
C LYS A 24 6.79 -17.30 -22.83
N ILE A 25 7.58 -16.26 -22.58
CA ILE A 25 8.91 -16.39 -21.97
C ILE A 25 8.78 -16.71 -20.48
N THR A 26 9.84 -17.29 -19.89
CA THR A 26 9.92 -17.48 -18.43
C THR A 26 9.94 -16.10 -17.75
N ASP A 27 9.08 -15.91 -16.75
CA ASP A 27 8.94 -14.68 -15.96
C ASP A 27 8.77 -13.39 -16.78
N PRO A 28 7.67 -13.27 -17.56
CA PRO A 28 7.47 -12.13 -18.46
C PRO A 28 7.37 -10.78 -17.73
N LEU A 29 7.03 -10.78 -16.43
CA LEU A 29 7.01 -9.58 -15.59
C LEU A 29 8.40 -9.07 -15.18
N LYS A 30 9.47 -9.84 -15.43
CA LYS A 30 10.85 -9.44 -15.10
C LYS A 30 11.61 -8.88 -16.31
N VAL A 31 11.00 -8.90 -17.50
CA VAL A 31 11.61 -8.37 -18.73
C VAL A 31 11.14 -6.94 -19.02
N LEU A 32 12.08 -6.00 -18.90
CA LEU A 32 11.83 -4.56 -19.05
C LEU A 32 12.25 -4.04 -20.42
N ALA A 33 11.57 -2.99 -20.88
CA ALA A 33 11.94 -2.29 -22.09
C ALA A 33 13.31 -1.60 -21.94
N ASN A 34 14.08 -1.58 -23.04
CA ASN A 34 15.40 -0.98 -23.05
C ASN A 34 15.36 0.56 -22.94
N ALA A 35 16.48 1.16 -22.53
CA ALA A 35 16.57 2.60 -22.27
C ALA A 35 16.21 3.48 -23.49
N ASP A 36 16.54 3.03 -24.70
CA ASP A 36 16.23 3.77 -25.93
C ASP A 36 14.74 3.81 -26.20
N THR A 37 14.04 2.70 -25.99
CA THR A 37 12.58 2.59 -26.10
C THR A 37 11.90 3.48 -25.06
N MET A 38 12.36 3.44 -23.82
CA MET A 38 11.86 4.26 -22.72
C MET A 38 11.98 5.76 -23.03
N LYS A 39 13.14 6.18 -23.56
CA LYS A 39 13.39 7.56 -23.97
C LYS A 39 12.47 7.99 -25.12
N MET A 40 12.27 7.13 -26.11
CA MET A 40 11.37 7.40 -27.25
C MET A 40 9.92 7.58 -26.80
N LEU A 41 9.47 6.77 -25.84
CA LEU A 41 8.13 6.83 -25.26
C LEU A 41 7.95 7.96 -24.24
N GLY A 42 9.02 8.69 -23.87
CA GLY A 42 8.97 9.81 -22.93
C GLY A 42 8.61 9.41 -21.49
N VAL A 43 8.81 8.15 -21.13
CA VAL A 43 8.48 7.60 -19.79
C VAL A 43 9.70 7.56 -18.88
N GLN A 44 9.50 7.87 -17.60
CA GLN A 44 10.58 8.00 -16.61
C GLN A 44 10.79 6.75 -15.74
N ARG A 45 9.89 5.77 -15.82
CA ARG A 45 9.90 4.56 -14.98
C ARG A 45 9.74 3.31 -15.82
N PRO A 46 10.44 2.21 -15.48
CA PRO A 46 10.51 1.01 -16.34
C PRO A 46 9.13 0.48 -16.72
N LEU A 47 8.95 0.19 -18.00
CA LEU A 47 7.80 -0.54 -18.52
C LEU A 47 8.21 -1.98 -18.84
N LEU A 48 7.28 -2.91 -18.69
CA LEU A 48 7.44 -4.27 -19.17
C LEU A 48 7.55 -4.27 -20.69
N GLN A 49 8.49 -5.05 -21.22
CA GLN A 49 8.70 -5.18 -22.67
C GLN A 49 7.44 -5.69 -23.37
N SER A 50 6.70 -6.62 -22.73
CA SER A 50 5.45 -7.17 -23.25
C SER A 50 4.37 -6.09 -23.42
N THR A 51 4.23 -5.17 -22.46
CA THR A 51 3.29 -4.04 -22.53
C THR A 51 3.58 -3.14 -23.72
N VAL A 52 4.86 -2.80 -23.93
CA VAL A 52 5.27 -1.92 -25.02
C VAL A 52 4.97 -2.55 -26.38
N ILE A 53 5.21 -3.85 -26.53
CA ILE A 53 4.90 -4.57 -27.78
C ILE A 53 3.40 -4.63 -28.03
N VAL A 54 2.59 -4.88 -27.00
CA VAL A 54 1.13 -4.88 -27.12
C VAL A 54 0.61 -3.50 -27.50
N GLU A 55 1.12 -2.44 -26.88
CA GLU A 55 0.73 -1.07 -27.24
C GLU A 55 1.10 -0.71 -28.67
N LYS A 56 2.32 -1.05 -29.12
CA LYS A 56 2.75 -0.86 -30.51
C LYS A 56 1.85 -1.62 -31.48
N THR A 57 1.52 -2.87 -31.16
CA THR A 57 0.59 -3.69 -31.96
C THR A 57 -0.78 -3.02 -32.08
N VAL A 58 -1.30 -2.48 -30.98
CA VAL A 58 -2.58 -1.75 -30.99
C VAL A 58 -2.47 -0.52 -31.89
N GLN A 59 -1.37 0.24 -31.81
CA GLN A 59 -1.15 1.40 -32.67
C GLN A 59 -1.05 1.02 -34.16
N ASP A 60 -0.35 -0.07 -34.49
CA ASP A 60 -0.19 -0.56 -35.86
C ASP A 60 -1.55 -1.02 -36.44
N LEU A 61 -2.36 -1.73 -35.64
CA LEU A 61 -3.73 -2.10 -36.02
C LEU A 61 -4.64 -0.89 -36.21
N MET A 62 -4.50 0.14 -35.38
CA MET A 62 -5.24 1.39 -35.52
C MET A 62 -4.83 2.17 -36.78
N ASN A 63 -3.54 2.19 -37.12
CA ASN A 63 -3.07 2.81 -38.35
C ASN A 63 -3.62 2.07 -39.58
N LEU A 64 -3.57 0.73 -39.59
CA LEU A 64 -4.17 -0.08 -40.64
C LEU A 64 -5.69 0.11 -40.75
N MET A 65 -6.38 0.30 -39.62
CA MET A 65 -7.80 0.64 -39.57
C MET A 65 -8.08 1.97 -40.27
N HIS A 66 -7.23 2.98 -40.09
CA HIS A 66 -7.35 4.26 -40.79
C HIS A 66 -7.09 4.12 -42.30
N ASP A 67 -6.06 3.36 -42.69
CA ASP A 67 -5.71 3.13 -44.10
C ASP A 67 -6.76 2.28 -44.84
N LEU A 68 -7.43 1.38 -44.13
CA LEU A 68 -8.42 0.43 -44.66
C LEU A 68 -9.76 0.56 -43.91
N SER A 69 -10.33 1.76 -43.91
CA SER A 69 -11.53 2.11 -43.11
C SER A 69 -12.76 1.23 -43.33
N ALA A 70 -12.89 0.62 -44.52
CA ALA A 70 -13.95 -0.37 -44.83
C ALA A 70 -13.87 -1.67 -44.01
N TYR A 71 -12.73 -1.93 -43.36
CA TYR A 71 -12.48 -3.10 -42.50
C TYR A 71 -12.30 -2.70 -41.03
N SER A 72 -12.72 -1.48 -40.65
CA SER A 72 -12.52 -0.91 -39.32
C SER A 72 -12.97 -1.82 -38.17
N ASP A 73 -14.17 -2.37 -38.25
CA ASP A 73 -14.69 -3.32 -37.26
C ASP A 73 -13.78 -4.55 -37.09
N GLN A 74 -13.18 -5.05 -38.17
CA GLN A 74 -12.31 -6.22 -38.10
C GLN A 74 -11.02 -5.88 -37.36
N PHE A 75 -10.38 -4.75 -37.66
CA PHE A 75 -9.19 -4.31 -36.94
C PHE A 75 -9.46 -4.00 -35.47
N LEU A 76 -10.58 -3.34 -35.15
CA LEU A 76 -10.95 -3.07 -33.76
C LEU A 76 -11.26 -4.34 -32.97
N ASN A 77 -11.87 -5.36 -33.61
CA ASN A 77 -12.02 -6.67 -32.99
C ASN A 77 -10.66 -7.34 -32.74
N MET A 78 -9.70 -7.22 -33.66
CA MET A 78 -8.34 -7.73 -33.43
C MET A 78 -7.69 -7.04 -32.23
N VAL A 79 -7.84 -5.71 -32.11
CA VAL A 79 -7.38 -4.95 -30.95
C VAL A 79 -8.01 -5.46 -29.65
N CYS A 80 -9.34 -5.67 -29.62
CA CYS A 80 -10.02 -6.21 -28.45
C CYS A 80 -9.45 -7.58 -28.05
N VAL A 81 -9.26 -8.48 -29.00
CA VAL A 81 -8.71 -9.82 -28.76
C VAL A 81 -7.28 -9.73 -28.20
N LYS A 82 -6.41 -8.90 -28.79
CA LYS A 82 -5.02 -8.75 -28.32
C LYS A 82 -4.95 -8.18 -26.91
N LEU A 83 -5.75 -7.16 -26.62
CA LEU A 83 -5.82 -6.58 -25.27
C LEU A 83 -6.38 -7.58 -24.24
N GLN A 84 -7.38 -8.39 -24.62
CA GLN A 84 -7.94 -9.41 -23.74
C GLN A 84 -6.93 -10.52 -23.44
N GLU A 85 -6.23 -11.05 -24.45
CA GLU A 85 -5.16 -12.06 -24.25
C GLU A 85 -4.04 -11.52 -23.35
N TYR A 86 -3.67 -10.25 -23.52
CA TYR A 86 -2.66 -9.63 -22.67
C TYR A 86 -3.13 -9.47 -21.23
N LYS A 87 -4.38 -9.04 -21.02
CA LYS A 87 -5.02 -8.99 -19.70
C LYS A 87 -4.99 -10.36 -19.01
N ASP A 88 -5.28 -11.43 -19.73
CA ASP A 88 -5.28 -12.79 -19.17
C ASP A 88 -3.86 -13.25 -18.80
N THR A 89 -2.87 -12.90 -19.62
CA THR A 89 -1.45 -13.13 -19.34
C THR A 89 -1.01 -12.39 -18.06
N CYS A 90 -1.35 -11.12 -17.94
CA CYS A 90 -1.08 -10.31 -16.76
C CYS A 90 -1.75 -10.89 -15.52
N ASN A 91 -3.02 -11.29 -15.59
CA ASN A 91 -3.72 -11.95 -14.49
C ASN A 91 -3.03 -13.23 -14.03
N ALA A 92 -2.59 -14.07 -14.96
CA ALA A 92 -1.88 -15.30 -14.63
C ALA A 92 -0.55 -15.01 -13.91
N ALA A 93 0.22 -14.05 -14.42
CA ALA A 93 1.51 -13.68 -13.84
C ALA A 93 1.38 -12.95 -12.48
N TYR A 94 0.35 -12.13 -12.30
CA TYR A 94 0.01 -11.57 -10.99
C TYR A 94 -0.30 -12.68 -9.98
N ARG A 95 -1.16 -13.64 -10.36
CA ARG A 95 -1.51 -14.77 -9.48
C ARG A 95 -0.32 -15.64 -9.12
N SER A 96 0.62 -15.87 -10.04
CA SER A 96 1.82 -16.66 -9.73
C SER A 96 2.72 -16.01 -8.68
N ILE A 97 2.65 -14.68 -8.52
CA ILE A 97 3.39 -13.96 -7.47
C ILE A 97 2.62 -14.03 -6.15
N VAL A 98 1.32 -13.74 -6.16
CA VAL A 98 0.55 -13.50 -4.92
C VAL A 98 -0.13 -14.74 -4.34
N GLN A 99 -0.06 -15.90 -5.01
CA GLN A 99 -0.75 -17.12 -4.61
C GLN A 99 0.22 -18.31 -4.60
N SER A 100 0.23 -19.06 -3.49
CA SER A 100 0.99 -20.31 -3.32
C SER A 100 0.08 -21.38 -2.72
N ASP A 101 0.08 -22.59 -3.30
CA ASP A 101 -0.74 -23.73 -2.87
C ASP A 101 -2.22 -23.36 -2.62
N GLU A 102 -2.82 -22.68 -3.60
CA GLU A 102 -4.19 -22.13 -3.58
C GLU A 102 -4.47 -21.03 -2.55
N LYS A 103 -3.56 -20.75 -1.62
CA LYS A 103 -3.70 -19.69 -0.62
C LYS A 103 -3.02 -18.40 -1.10
N MET A 104 -3.75 -17.30 -1.04
CA MET A 104 -3.18 -15.97 -1.30
C MET A 104 -2.34 -15.53 -0.10
N VAL A 105 -1.26 -14.79 -0.36
CA VAL A 105 -0.58 -14.00 0.67
C VAL A 105 -1.55 -13.00 1.30
N ILE A 106 -1.27 -12.57 2.53
CA ILE A 106 -2.20 -11.75 3.31
C ILE A 106 -2.50 -10.42 2.60
N SER A 107 -1.47 -9.76 2.07
CA SER A 107 -1.59 -8.47 1.36
C SER A 107 -2.55 -8.56 0.16
N ALA A 108 -2.44 -9.62 -0.64
CA ALA A 108 -3.29 -9.85 -1.80
C ALA A 108 -4.71 -10.25 -1.41
N SER A 109 -4.87 -11.02 -0.33
CA SER A 109 -6.20 -11.30 0.24
C SER A 109 -6.87 -10.01 0.71
N TRP A 110 -6.14 -9.11 1.36
CA TRP A 110 -6.65 -7.83 1.83
C TRP A 110 -6.92 -6.84 0.69
N ALA A 111 -6.08 -6.82 -0.36
CA ALA A 111 -6.32 -6.01 -1.56
C ALA A 111 -7.50 -6.50 -2.41
N LYS A 112 -7.95 -7.75 -2.21
CA LYS A 112 -9.16 -8.29 -2.84
C LYS A 112 -10.42 -8.08 -1.98
N ASP A 113 -10.26 -7.72 -0.72
CA ASP A 113 -11.37 -7.42 0.17
C ASP A 113 -11.97 -6.05 -0.20
N ASP A 114 -13.25 -6.04 -0.56
CA ASP A 114 -13.95 -4.84 -1.05
C ASP A 114 -14.10 -3.75 0.02
N ASP A 115 -14.14 -4.11 1.30
CA ASP A 115 -14.27 -3.15 2.39
C ASP A 115 -12.92 -2.51 2.70
N ILE A 116 -11.84 -3.30 2.78
CA ILE A 116 -10.47 -2.80 2.94
C ILE A 116 -10.09 -1.94 1.74
N THR A 117 -10.31 -2.42 0.52
CA THR A 117 -9.98 -1.68 -0.71
C THR A 117 -10.72 -0.36 -0.78
N ARG A 118 -12.02 -0.35 -0.45
CA ARG A 118 -12.83 0.88 -0.46
C ARG A 118 -12.36 1.86 0.61
N LEU A 119 -12.01 1.38 1.80
CA LEU A 119 -11.41 2.21 2.84
C LEU A 119 -10.12 2.86 2.33
N LEU A 120 -9.14 2.06 1.90
CA LEU A 120 -7.83 2.55 1.46
C LEU A 120 -7.96 3.54 0.29
N LYS A 121 -8.80 3.24 -0.70
CA LYS A 121 -9.04 4.14 -1.83
C LYS A 121 -9.81 5.41 -1.45
N SER A 122 -10.55 5.41 -0.33
CA SER A 122 -11.22 6.61 0.19
C SER A 122 -10.28 7.53 0.98
N LEU A 123 -9.11 7.03 1.38
CA LEU A 123 -8.17 7.82 2.18
C LEU A 123 -7.46 8.90 1.33
N PRO A 124 -6.99 9.97 1.97
CA PRO A 124 -6.45 11.15 1.28
C PRO A 124 -5.12 10.85 0.59
N ASN A 125 -4.31 9.99 1.19
CA ASN A 125 -3.03 9.52 0.64
C ASN A 125 -3.22 8.78 -0.70
N TRP A 126 -4.25 7.94 -0.85
CA TRP A 126 -4.58 7.32 -2.14
C TRP A 126 -4.95 8.38 -3.19
N SER A 127 -5.82 9.32 -2.82
CA SER A 127 -6.27 10.38 -3.72
C SER A 127 -5.11 11.29 -4.18
N ASN A 128 -4.21 11.63 -3.25
CA ASN A 128 -3.01 12.43 -3.52
C ASN A 128 -2.01 11.70 -4.42
N MET A 129 -1.87 10.38 -4.23
CA MET A 129 -1.06 9.52 -5.08
C MET A 129 -1.65 9.44 -6.50
N ALA A 130 -2.96 9.19 -6.64
CA ALA A 130 -3.60 9.02 -7.95
C ALA A 130 -3.65 10.30 -8.79
N GLN A 131 -3.57 11.47 -8.16
CA GLN A 131 -3.47 12.76 -8.84
C GLN A 131 -2.34 13.57 -8.23
N PRO A 132 -1.11 13.50 -8.78
CA PRO A 132 0.01 14.27 -8.27
C PRO A 132 -0.25 15.77 -8.48
N LYS A 133 -0.89 16.42 -7.50
CA LYS A 133 -1.08 17.86 -7.48
C LYS A 133 0.30 18.48 -7.29
N GLN A 134 0.69 19.33 -8.23
CA GLN A 134 1.88 20.17 -8.13
C GLN A 134 1.91 20.87 -6.75
N LEU A 135 3.04 20.67 -6.06
CA LEU A 135 3.59 21.38 -4.90
C LEU A 135 2.69 22.51 -4.34
N ARG A 136 1.65 22.16 -3.56
CA ARG A 136 0.99 23.13 -2.67
C ARG A 136 1.67 23.11 -1.31
N SER A 137 1.73 24.27 -0.67
CA SER A 137 2.16 24.38 0.73
C SER A 137 1.25 23.51 1.60
N LYS A 138 1.80 22.47 2.25
CA LYS A 138 1.11 21.68 3.27
C LYS A 138 0.48 22.64 4.29
N ARG A 139 -0.85 22.61 4.42
CA ARG A 139 -1.53 23.31 5.52
C ARG A 139 -1.57 22.37 6.72
N GLU A 140 -1.46 22.91 7.94
CA GLU A 140 -1.53 22.11 9.19
C GLU A 140 -2.80 21.24 9.26
N GLU A 141 -3.94 21.76 8.78
CA GLU A 141 -5.22 21.02 8.69
C GLU A 141 -5.14 19.77 7.79
N GLU A 142 -4.30 19.79 6.75
CA GLU A 142 -4.09 18.63 5.87
C GLU A 142 -3.26 17.54 6.58
N GLU A 143 -2.31 17.94 7.44
CA GLU A 143 -1.49 16.99 8.21
C GLU A 143 -2.34 16.23 9.24
N ASP A 144 -3.26 16.90 9.93
CA ASP A 144 -4.19 16.26 10.88
C ASP A 144 -5.12 15.26 10.18
N PHE A 145 -5.58 15.59 8.97
CA PHE A 145 -6.42 14.69 8.18
C PHE A 145 -5.64 13.46 7.72
N ILE A 146 -4.38 13.63 7.32
CA ILE A 146 -3.47 12.54 6.94
C ILE A 146 -3.17 11.63 8.15
N ARG A 147 -2.89 12.20 9.33
CA ARG A 147 -2.69 11.39 10.55
C ARG A 147 -3.94 10.59 10.92
N THR A 148 -5.12 11.20 10.81
CA THR A 148 -6.39 10.51 11.04
C THR A 148 -6.59 9.35 10.06
N ALA A 149 -6.16 9.51 8.80
CA ALA A 149 -6.21 8.46 7.80
C ALA A 149 -5.29 7.27 8.17
N PHE A 150 -4.06 7.54 8.60
CA PHE A 150 -3.15 6.48 9.06
C PHE A 150 -3.70 5.72 10.28
N GLY A 151 -4.35 6.43 11.21
CA GLY A 151 -5.02 5.80 12.36
C GLY A 151 -6.12 4.82 11.94
N LYS A 152 -7.01 5.24 11.03
CA LYS A 152 -8.08 4.39 10.51
C LYS A 152 -7.54 3.16 9.79
N GLU A 153 -6.50 3.33 8.99
CA GLU A 153 -5.84 2.22 8.32
C GLU A 153 -5.26 1.23 9.34
N SER A 154 -4.42 1.69 10.26
CA SER A 154 -3.79 0.83 11.27
C SER A 154 -4.82 0.09 12.11
N GLU A 155 -5.91 0.75 12.52
CA GLU A 155 -7.00 0.14 13.28
C GLU A 155 -7.63 -1.03 12.52
N VAL A 156 -7.96 -0.84 11.24
CA VAL A 156 -8.58 -1.87 10.41
C VAL A 156 -7.65 -3.04 10.16
N LEU A 157 -6.37 -2.78 9.85
CA LEU A 157 -5.40 -3.83 9.57
C LEU A 157 -5.07 -4.65 10.83
N ILE A 158 -4.88 -3.99 11.98
CA ILE A 158 -4.66 -4.66 13.27
C ILE A 158 -5.91 -5.47 13.66
N GLY A 159 -7.10 -4.87 13.52
CA GLY A 159 -8.37 -5.53 13.83
C GLY A 159 -8.61 -6.77 12.97
N ASN A 160 -8.33 -6.69 11.67
CA ASN A 160 -8.54 -7.81 10.75
C ASN A 160 -7.52 -8.94 10.96
N LEU A 161 -6.28 -8.62 11.31
CA LEU A 161 -5.29 -9.63 11.67
C LEU A 161 -5.63 -10.34 12.98
N GLY A 162 -6.12 -9.59 13.97
CA GLY A 162 -6.40 -10.06 15.31
C GLY A 162 -5.14 -10.51 16.04
N ASP A 163 -5.23 -11.60 16.81
CA ASP A 163 -4.13 -12.09 17.65
C ASP A 163 -3.16 -13.05 16.91
N LYS A 164 -3.26 -13.15 15.58
CA LYS A 164 -2.53 -14.15 14.79
C LYS A 164 -1.08 -13.76 14.56
N LEU A 165 -0.19 -14.76 14.58
CA LEU A 165 1.16 -14.62 14.04
C LEU A 165 1.12 -14.87 12.54
N ILE A 166 1.82 -14.04 11.78
CA ILE A 166 1.94 -14.22 10.33
C ILE A 166 3.12 -15.13 10.05
N PRO A 167 2.91 -16.30 9.45
CA PRO A 167 4.01 -17.19 9.12
C PRO A 167 4.70 -16.72 7.83
N GLN A 168 5.93 -17.19 7.63
CA GLN A 168 6.81 -16.71 6.57
C GLN A 168 6.32 -17.04 5.15
N GLN A 169 5.48 -18.08 4.98
CA GLN A 169 4.88 -18.43 3.69
C GLN A 169 3.68 -17.55 3.29
N GLU A 170 3.20 -16.68 4.19
CA GLU A 170 2.04 -15.81 3.94
C GLU A 170 2.44 -14.37 3.59
N ILE A 171 3.75 -14.13 3.37
CA ILE A 171 4.34 -12.83 3.00
C ILE A 171 5.16 -12.96 1.70
N LEU A 172 5.28 -11.88 0.93
CA LEU A 172 6.08 -11.79 -0.30
C LEU A 172 7.53 -11.43 0.01
N ARG A 173 8.38 -12.46 0.13
CA ARG A 173 9.78 -12.30 0.54
C ARG A 173 10.73 -11.94 -0.59
N ASP A 174 10.41 -12.37 -1.80
CA ASP A 174 11.29 -12.14 -2.94
C ASP A 174 11.11 -10.70 -3.42
N VAL A 175 12.13 -9.88 -3.17
CA VAL A 175 12.16 -8.48 -3.60
C VAL A 175 12.05 -8.36 -5.12
N SER A 176 12.47 -9.37 -5.88
CA SER A 176 12.30 -9.40 -7.33
C SER A 176 10.83 -9.54 -7.75
N ASP A 177 10.01 -10.20 -6.95
CA ASP A 177 8.57 -10.32 -7.20
C ASP A 177 7.84 -9.03 -6.82
N LEU A 178 8.23 -8.38 -5.73
CA LEU A 178 7.75 -7.03 -5.39
C LEU A 178 8.09 -6.03 -6.51
N LYS A 179 9.33 -6.10 -7.01
CA LYS A 179 9.77 -5.29 -8.16
C LYS A 179 8.95 -5.58 -9.41
N ALA A 180 8.62 -6.86 -9.67
CA ALA A 180 7.76 -7.24 -10.78
C ALA A 180 6.35 -6.65 -10.67
N LEU A 181 5.73 -6.69 -9.48
CA LEU A 181 4.43 -6.04 -9.22
C LEU A 181 4.49 -4.52 -9.42
N ALA A 182 5.58 -3.88 -9.00
CA ALA A 182 5.76 -2.42 -9.19
C ALA A 182 5.88 -2.05 -10.67
N ASN A 183 6.68 -2.79 -11.46
CA ASN A 183 6.80 -2.56 -12.90
C ASN A 183 5.49 -2.88 -13.63
N MET A 184 4.76 -3.91 -13.19
CA MET A 184 3.45 -4.26 -13.70
C MET A 184 2.44 -3.13 -13.45
N HIS A 185 2.45 -2.52 -12.25
CA HIS A 185 1.65 -1.34 -11.95
C HIS A 185 1.90 -0.19 -12.95
N GLU A 186 3.16 0.27 -13.09
CA GLU A 186 3.49 1.38 -14.01
C GLU A 186 3.11 1.04 -15.45
N SER A 187 3.32 -0.21 -15.85
CA SER A 187 3.03 -0.67 -17.21
C SER A 187 1.55 -0.70 -17.53
N LEU A 188 0.73 -1.22 -16.62
CA LEU A 188 -0.71 -1.37 -16.85
C LEU A 188 -1.44 -0.04 -16.73
N GLU A 189 -1.00 0.86 -15.83
CA GLU A 189 -1.51 2.22 -15.79
C GLU A 189 -1.20 2.97 -17.09
N TRP A 190 0.06 2.87 -17.56
CA TRP A 190 0.46 3.46 -18.83
C TRP A 190 -0.37 2.91 -20.00
N LEU A 191 -0.51 1.59 -20.12
CA LEU A 191 -1.31 0.96 -21.17
C LEU A 191 -2.79 1.37 -21.10
N SER A 192 -3.38 1.40 -19.90
CA SER A 192 -4.75 1.89 -19.67
C SER A 192 -4.94 3.30 -20.23
N GLY A 193 -3.99 4.21 -19.97
CA GLY A 193 -3.99 5.57 -20.51
C GLY A 193 -3.88 5.60 -22.04
N ARG A 194 -2.97 4.81 -22.63
CA ARG A 194 -2.77 4.71 -24.09
C ARG A 194 -4.01 4.17 -24.80
N VAL A 195 -4.61 3.11 -24.27
CA VAL A 195 -5.85 2.50 -24.76
C VAL A 195 -6.99 3.53 -24.72
N LYS A 196 -7.20 4.24 -23.60
CA LYS A 196 -8.24 5.30 -23.52
C LYS A 196 -8.02 6.41 -24.54
N ALA A 197 -6.78 6.87 -24.71
CA ALA A 197 -6.44 7.93 -25.65
C ALA A 197 -6.59 7.51 -27.13
N ALA A 198 -6.30 6.25 -27.45
CA ALA A 198 -6.42 5.73 -28.82
C ALA A 198 -7.88 5.77 -29.31
N PHE A 199 -8.85 5.43 -28.44
CA PHE A 199 -10.25 5.30 -28.83
C PHE A 199 -11.11 6.53 -28.53
N SER A 200 -10.63 7.48 -27.72
CA SER A 200 -11.30 8.78 -27.56
C SER A 200 -11.41 9.57 -28.87
N ASN A 201 -10.60 9.21 -29.87
CA ASN A 201 -10.56 9.84 -31.19
C ASN A 201 -11.46 9.14 -32.23
N LEU A 202 -12.15 8.05 -31.86
CA LEU A 202 -13.02 7.33 -32.79
C LEU A 202 -14.40 8.01 -32.93
N PRO A 203 -14.94 8.16 -34.16
CA PRO A 203 -16.26 8.73 -34.38
C PRO A 203 -17.37 7.80 -33.85
N PHE A 204 -18.24 8.34 -33.01
CA PHE A 204 -19.37 7.62 -32.42
C PHE A 204 -20.57 7.57 -33.36
N ALA A 205 -21.27 6.44 -33.39
CA ALA A 205 -22.56 6.28 -34.04
C ALA A 205 -23.66 7.03 -33.26
N GLN A 206 -23.72 8.36 -33.32
CA GLN A 206 -24.82 9.08 -32.67
C GLN A 206 -26.12 8.85 -33.44
N THR A 207 -27.11 8.30 -32.74
CA THR A 207 -28.52 8.25 -33.14
C THR A 207 -29.19 9.63 -32.99
N SER A 208 -28.67 10.65 -33.68
CA SER A 208 -29.32 11.95 -33.78
C SER A 208 -29.75 12.21 -35.23
N PRO A 209 -31.05 12.45 -35.52
CA PRO A 209 -31.49 12.80 -36.85
C PRO A 209 -31.11 14.25 -37.16
N ALA A 210 -30.35 14.41 -38.24
CA ALA A 210 -30.12 15.64 -39.00
C ALA A 210 -29.39 16.79 -38.27
N GLN A 211 -28.13 17.01 -38.65
CA GLN A 211 -27.70 18.30 -39.18
C GLN A 211 -26.43 18.12 -40.01
N ASP A 212 -26.51 18.52 -41.28
CA ASP A 212 -25.41 18.57 -42.23
C ASP A 212 -24.26 19.42 -41.66
N ALA A 213 -23.15 18.76 -41.32
CA ALA A 213 -21.85 19.41 -41.15
C ALA A 213 -20.81 18.56 -41.86
N HIS A 214 -20.29 19.09 -42.98
CA HIS A 214 -19.19 18.56 -43.76
C HIS A 214 -17.87 18.58 -42.96
N GLY A 215 -17.76 17.75 -41.93
CA GLY A 215 -16.50 17.34 -41.33
C GLY A 215 -16.13 15.98 -41.89
N LYS A 216 -15.13 15.93 -42.79
CA LYS A 216 -14.58 14.67 -43.31
C LYS A 216 -13.98 13.86 -42.15
N THR A 217 -14.71 12.86 -41.67
CA THR A 217 -14.12 11.75 -40.93
C THR A 217 -14.37 10.51 -41.80
N ASP A 218 -13.33 10.01 -42.48
CA ASP A 218 -13.40 8.91 -43.47
C ASP A 218 -13.63 7.51 -42.83
N LEU A 219 -14.02 7.47 -41.55
CA LEU A 219 -14.26 6.25 -40.77
C LEU A 219 -15.77 5.98 -40.64
N PRO A 220 -16.24 4.75 -40.90
CA PRO A 220 -17.59 4.36 -40.58
C PRO A 220 -17.85 4.48 -39.06
N PRO A 221 -19.11 4.74 -38.64
CA PRO A 221 -19.47 4.69 -37.24
C PRO A 221 -19.16 3.31 -36.65
N VAL A 222 -18.37 3.28 -35.57
CA VAL A 222 -17.93 2.05 -34.90
C VAL A 222 -19.10 1.42 -34.13
N LEU A 223 -19.17 0.08 -34.11
CA LEU A 223 -20.15 -0.66 -33.32
C LEU A 223 -20.00 -0.36 -31.82
N GLU A 224 -21.08 0.09 -31.18
CA GLU A 224 -21.12 0.46 -29.75
C GLU A 224 -20.56 -0.65 -28.84
N GLN A 225 -20.85 -1.91 -29.15
CA GLN A 225 -20.35 -3.07 -28.40
C GLN A 225 -18.81 -3.17 -28.39
N ILE A 226 -18.14 -2.78 -29.48
CA ILE A 226 -16.67 -2.79 -29.57
C ILE A 226 -16.10 -1.69 -28.70
N LEU A 227 -16.67 -0.48 -28.74
CA LEU A 227 -16.24 0.64 -27.89
C LEU A 227 -16.43 0.33 -26.40
N GLN A 228 -17.54 -0.32 -26.04
CA GLN A 228 -17.78 -0.76 -24.68
C GLN A 228 -16.72 -1.77 -24.23
N THR A 229 -16.40 -2.75 -25.08
CA THR A 229 -15.36 -3.76 -24.80
C THR A 229 -13.99 -3.11 -24.59
N LEU A 230 -13.60 -2.16 -25.45
CA LEU A 230 -12.34 -1.42 -25.31
C LEU A 230 -12.29 -0.59 -24.02
N THR A 231 -13.41 0.04 -23.66
CA THR A 231 -13.55 0.81 -22.42
C THR A 231 -13.40 -0.10 -21.19
N ASP A 232 -14.02 -1.27 -21.21
CA ASP A 232 -13.96 -2.24 -20.12
C ASP A 232 -12.57 -2.87 -19.99
N LEU A 233 -11.88 -3.11 -21.10
CA LEU A 233 -10.48 -3.54 -21.12
C LEU A 233 -9.55 -2.48 -20.53
N ALA A 234 -9.69 -1.22 -20.94
CA ALA A 234 -8.90 -0.12 -20.39
C ALA A 234 -9.12 0.04 -18.87
N ARG A 235 -10.38 -0.08 -18.42
CA ARG A 235 -10.72 -0.07 -17.00
C ARG A 235 -10.09 -1.25 -16.27
N SER A 236 -10.15 -2.45 -16.83
CA SER A 236 -9.57 -3.66 -16.24
C SER A 236 -8.05 -3.53 -16.03
N PHE A 237 -7.33 -2.92 -16.97
CA PHE A 237 -5.89 -2.66 -16.80
C PHE A 237 -5.62 -1.67 -15.67
N GLN A 238 -6.42 -0.61 -15.55
CA GLN A 238 -6.32 0.32 -14.42
C GLN A 238 -6.59 -0.37 -13.09
N GLU A 239 -7.65 -1.17 -13.01
CA GLU A 239 -8.01 -1.89 -11.78
C GLU A 239 -6.90 -2.86 -11.35
N MET A 240 -6.25 -3.53 -12.31
CA MET A 240 -5.12 -4.41 -12.04
C MET A 240 -3.87 -3.62 -11.60
N ALA A 241 -3.62 -2.46 -12.22
CA ALA A 241 -2.54 -1.56 -11.79
C ALA A 241 -2.77 -1.09 -10.34
N ASP A 242 -3.97 -0.63 -10.02
CA ASP A 242 -4.35 -0.22 -8.66
C ASP A 242 -4.18 -1.37 -7.66
N SER A 243 -4.58 -2.59 -8.04
CA SER A 243 -4.44 -3.78 -7.21
C SER A 243 -2.98 -4.09 -6.89
N CYS A 244 -2.09 -4.02 -7.89
CA CYS A 244 -0.64 -4.20 -7.67
C CYS A 244 -0.10 -3.19 -6.65
N LEU A 245 -0.51 -1.92 -6.75
CA LEU A 245 -0.06 -0.87 -5.83
C LEU A 245 -0.60 -1.08 -4.41
N LEU A 246 -1.86 -1.49 -4.27
CA LEU A 246 -2.45 -1.83 -2.97
C LEU A 246 -1.76 -3.03 -2.33
N VAL A 247 -1.45 -4.08 -3.10
CA VAL A 247 -0.67 -5.23 -2.60
C VAL A 247 0.66 -4.77 -2.06
N LEU A 248 1.43 -3.96 -2.80
CA LEU A 248 2.72 -3.46 -2.35
C LEU A 248 2.61 -2.64 -1.04
N HIS A 249 1.61 -1.77 -0.97
CA HIS A 249 1.36 -0.93 0.21
C HIS A 249 1.03 -1.79 1.45
N LEU A 250 0.17 -2.80 1.27
CA LEU A 250 -0.23 -3.73 2.31
C LEU A 250 0.88 -4.71 2.67
N GLU A 251 1.71 -5.12 1.72
CA GLU A 251 2.81 -6.05 1.96
C GLU A 251 3.83 -5.48 2.94
N VAL A 252 4.24 -4.22 2.77
CA VAL A 252 5.17 -3.58 3.72
C VAL A 252 4.61 -3.56 5.15
N ARG A 253 3.29 -3.40 5.30
CA ARG A 253 2.59 -3.44 6.59
C ARG A 253 2.53 -4.86 7.15
N VAL A 254 2.28 -5.85 6.30
CA VAL A 254 2.31 -7.28 6.63
C VAL A 254 3.71 -7.71 7.09
N HIS A 255 4.77 -7.18 6.48
CA HIS A 255 6.15 -7.40 6.93
C HIS A 255 6.35 -6.85 8.35
N CYS A 256 5.86 -5.64 8.66
CA CYS A 256 5.90 -5.12 10.03
C CYS A 256 5.18 -6.03 11.02
N PHE A 257 3.98 -6.53 10.70
CA PHE A 257 3.28 -7.50 11.55
C PHE A 257 4.08 -8.79 11.75
N HIS A 258 4.62 -9.35 10.66
CA HIS A 258 5.41 -10.59 10.68
C HIS A 258 6.61 -10.50 11.62
N TYR A 259 7.36 -9.40 11.60
CA TYR A 259 8.57 -9.26 12.41
C TYR A 259 8.31 -8.70 13.82
N LEU A 260 7.32 -7.81 14.01
CA LEU A 260 7.13 -7.09 15.28
C LEU A 260 6.13 -7.73 16.24
N ILE A 261 5.12 -8.47 15.78
CA ILE A 261 4.22 -9.17 16.72
C ILE A 261 4.98 -10.27 17.51
N PRO A 262 5.84 -11.11 16.88
CA PRO A 262 6.63 -12.08 17.63
C PRO A 262 7.56 -11.43 18.64
N LEU A 263 8.05 -10.21 18.40
CA LEU A 263 8.91 -9.50 19.34
C LEU A 263 8.24 -9.30 20.70
N ALA A 264 6.93 -9.00 20.72
CA ALA A 264 6.16 -8.87 21.96
C ALA A 264 5.77 -10.24 22.57
N LYS A 265 5.40 -11.21 21.71
CA LYS A 265 4.85 -12.51 22.16
C LYS A 265 5.91 -13.55 22.53
N GLN A 266 7.08 -13.48 21.92
CA GLN A 266 8.13 -14.50 22.02
C GLN A 266 9.45 -13.91 22.54
N GLY A 267 9.60 -12.59 22.53
CA GLY A 267 10.79 -11.91 23.02
C GLY A 267 10.95 -11.99 24.54
N ASN A 268 12.19 -12.07 25.01
CA ASN A 268 12.49 -12.05 26.44
C ASN A 268 12.97 -10.66 26.88
N TYR A 269 12.06 -9.91 27.51
CA TYR A 269 12.31 -8.56 28.02
C TYR A 269 12.41 -8.51 29.55
N ALA A 270 12.37 -9.67 30.22
CA ALA A 270 12.42 -9.78 31.67
C ALA A 270 13.86 -9.92 32.22
N ILE A 271 14.82 -10.30 31.37
CA ILE A 271 16.19 -10.57 31.81
C ILE A 271 16.87 -9.28 32.29
N VAL A 272 17.55 -9.39 33.44
CA VAL A 272 18.50 -8.39 33.97
C VAL A 272 19.90 -8.82 33.48
N ALA A 273 20.61 -7.89 32.86
CA ALA A 273 21.73 -8.08 31.93
C ALA A 273 22.76 -9.21 32.18
N ASN A 274 23.07 -9.95 31.11
CA ASN A 274 24.44 -10.30 30.70
C ASN A 274 24.87 -9.37 29.55
N VAL A 275 26.16 -9.35 29.18
CA VAL A 275 26.74 -8.45 28.14
C VAL A 275 26.01 -8.53 26.76
N GLU A 276 25.39 -9.66 26.43
CA GLU A 276 24.56 -9.86 25.22
C GLU A 276 23.20 -9.11 25.25
N SER A 277 22.86 -8.43 26.35
CA SER A 277 21.60 -7.67 26.50
C SER A 277 21.62 -6.25 25.89
N MET A 278 22.75 -5.85 25.29
CA MET A 278 22.92 -4.53 24.69
C MET A 278 22.58 -4.48 23.19
N ASP A 279 22.51 -5.63 22.53
CA ASP A 279 22.24 -5.70 21.09
C ASP A 279 20.77 -5.41 20.74
N TYR A 280 20.55 -5.06 19.46
CA TYR A 280 19.21 -4.96 18.88
C TYR A 280 18.55 -6.33 18.81
N ASP A 281 17.22 -6.35 18.82
CA ASP A 281 16.52 -7.61 18.58
C ASP A 281 16.76 -8.11 17.14
N PRO A 282 17.12 -9.39 16.93
CA PRO A 282 17.37 -9.93 15.59
C PRO A 282 16.16 -9.82 14.64
N LEU A 283 14.93 -9.78 15.15
CA LEU A 283 13.74 -9.54 14.32
C LEU A 283 13.69 -8.10 13.82
N VAL A 284 14.11 -7.14 14.63
CA VAL A 284 14.18 -5.71 14.26
C VAL A 284 15.27 -5.46 13.23
N VAL A 285 16.44 -6.10 13.39
CA VAL A 285 17.52 -6.03 12.41
C VAL A 285 17.07 -6.62 11.07
N ARG A 286 16.37 -7.76 11.09
CA ARG A 286 15.82 -8.38 9.87
C ARG A 286 14.78 -7.48 9.21
N LEU A 287 13.84 -6.92 9.97
CA LEU A 287 12.84 -5.98 9.44
C LEU A 287 13.49 -4.76 8.79
N ASN A 288 14.51 -4.16 9.40
CA ASN A 288 15.21 -3.02 8.80
C ASN A 288 15.86 -3.36 7.47
N LYS A 289 16.57 -4.50 7.40
CA LYS A 289 17.19 -4.97 6.15
C LYS A 289 16.14 -5.22 5.07
N ASP A 290 15.04 -5.83 5.47
CA ASP A 290 13.93 -6.20 4.62
C ASP A 290 13.22 -4.96 4.06
N ILE A 291 12.81 -4.00 4.91
CA ILE A 291 12.24 -2.71 4.49
C ILE A 291 13.20 -1.95 3.56
N SER A 292 14.51 -1.90 3.87
CA SER A 292 15.49 -1.23 3.00
C SER A 292 15.62 -1.89 1.63
N ALA A 293 15.54 -3.23 1.56
CA ALA A 293 15.57 -3.92 0.27
C ALA A 293 14.30 -3.66 -0.56
N VAL A 294 13.13 -3.59 0.11
CA VAL A 294 11.87 -3.20 -0.54
C VAL A 294 11.95 -1.74 -1.01
N GLU A 295 12.48 -0.84 -0.20
CA GLU A 295 12.65 0.57 -0.56
C GLU A 295 13.47 0.74 -1.83
N GLU A 296 14.65 0.13 -1.92
CA GLU A 296 15.52 0.20 -3.09
C GLU A 296 14.77 -0.29 -4.36
N ALA A 297 14.04 -1.40 -4.24
CA ALA A 297 13.28 -1.97 -5.35
C ALA A 297 12.11 -1.08 -5.78
N MET A 298 11.37 -0.51 -4.83
CA MET A 298 10.24 0.38 -5.12
C MET A 298 10.72 1.70 -5.72
N ASN A 299 11.78 2.29 -5.18
CA ASN A 299 12.34 3.56 -5.66
C ASN A 299 12.84 3.43 -7.11
N ALA A 300 13.44 2.29 -7.45
CA ALA A 300 13.91 2.00 -8.81
C ALA A 300 12.76 1.77 -9.83
N SER A 301 11.55 1.45 -9.35
CA SER A 301 10.45 0.96 -10.21
C SER A 301 9.28 1.94 -10.30
N LEU A 302 8.92 2.62 -9.20
CA LEU A 302 7.72 3.45 -9.09
C LEU A 302 8.01 4.95 -9.25
N GLN A 303 7.02 5.70 -9.74
CA GLN A 303 7.06 7.17 -9.66
C GLN A 303 7.06 7.64 -8.20
N GLN A 304 7.65 8.81 -7.94
CA GLN A 304 7.92 9.29 -6.57
C GLN A 304 6.70 9.32 -5.65
N HIS A 305 5.55 9.77 -6.15
CA HIS A 305 4.32 9.87 -5.35
C HIS A 305 3.70 8.50 -5.01
N LYS A 306 3.89 7.50 -5.89
CA LYS A 306 3.49 6.11 -5.64
C LYS A 306 4.43 5.44 -4.66
N PHE A 307 5.74 5.68 -4.82
CA PHE A 307 6.76 5.26 -3.85
C PHE A 307 6.45 5.80 -2.44
N GLN A 308 6.15 7.10 -2.32
CA GLN A 308 5.74 7.72 -1.05
C GLN A 308 4.52 7.03 -0.46
N TYR A 309 3.49 6.77 -1.27
CA TYR A 309 2.29 6.07 -0.82
C TYR A 309 2.59 4.71 -0.19
N ILE A 310 3.58 3.94 -0.68
CA ILE A 310 3.94 2.64 -0.09
C ILE A 310 4.37 2.77 1.38
N PHE A 311 5.19 3.77 1.70
CA PHE A 311 5.84 3.92 3.01
C PHE A 311 5.15 4.92 3.96
N GLU A 312 4.24 5.76 3.45
CA GLU A 312 3.44 6.65 4.30
C GLU A 312 2.58 5.86 5.30
N GLY A 313 2.46 6.39 6.52
CA GLY A 313 1.70 5.78 7.61
C GLY A 313 2.40 4.60 8.30
N LEU A 314 3.53 4.13 7.79
CA LEU A 314 4.24 2.96 8.34
C LEU A 314 4.75 3.20 9.76
N GLY A 315 5.27 4.40 10.06
CA GLY A 315 5.69 4.76 11.42
C GLY A 315 4.55 4.72 12.43
N HIS A 316 3.35 5.15 12.02
CA HIS A 316 2.13 5.06 12.83
C HIS A 316 1.74 3.59 13.09
N LEU A 317 1.73 2.74 12.05
CA LEU A 317 1.44 1.32 12.21
C LEU A 317 2.44 0.62 13.15
N ILE A 318 3.75 0.84 12.96
CA ILE A 318 4.78 0.27 13.83
C ILE A 318 4.57 0.73 15.27
N SER A 319 4.25 2.01 15.49
CA SER A 319 3.92 2.55 16.82
C SER A 319 2.75 1.78 17.46
N CYS A 320 1.64 1.62 16.72
CA CYS A 320 0.49 0.86 17.19
C CYS A 320 0.83 -0.61 17.51
N ILE A 321 1.61 -1.30 16.65
CA ILE A 321 2.01 -2.69 16.90
C ILE A 321 2.82 -2.79 18.19
N LEU A 322 3.80 -1.90 18.37
CA LEU A 322 4.70 -1.93 19.51
C LEU A 322 3.98 -1.57 20.81
N ILE A 323 3.14 -0.54 20.83
CA ILE A 323 2.39 -0.14 22.03
C ILE A 323 1.39 -1.24 22.42
N ASN A 324 0.60 -1.75 21.47
CA ASN A 324 -0.32 -2.86 21.72
C ASN A 324 0.42 -4.15 22.13
N GLY A 325 1.67 -4.31 21.72
CA GLY A 325 2.55 -5.40 22.12
C GLY A 325 2.74 -5.52 23.64
N ALA A 326 2.61 -4.41 24.38
CA ALA A 326 2.79 -4.38 25.83
C ALA A 326 1.88 -5.36 26.59
N GLN A 327 0.71 -5.68 26.03
CA GLN A 327 -0.21 -6.63 26.63
C GLN A 327 0.36 -8.06 26.69
N TYR A 328 1.25 -8.43 25.77
CA TYR A 328 1.78 -9.79 25.63
C TYR A 328 3.03 -10.04 26.49
N PHE A 329 3.74 -8.99 26.92
CA PHE A 329 4.91 -9.18 27.78
C PHE A 329 4.50 -9.78 29.12
N THR A 330 5.16 -10.88 29.49
CA THR A 330 4.99 -11.48 30.83
C THR A 330 5.52 -10.53 31.90
N ARG A 331 6.77 -10.09 31.75
CA ARG A 331 7.45 -9.07 32.57
C ARG A 331 8.40 -8.24 31.71
N ILE A 332 8.73 -7.04 32.18
CA ILE A 332 9.73 -6.16 31.58
C ILE A 332 10.70 -5.63 32.65
N SER A 333 12.00 -5.71 32.38
CA SER A 333 13.06 -5.15 33.23
C SER A 333 13.49 -3.77 32.73
N GLU A 334 14.26 -3.02 33.53
CA GLU A 334 14.88 -1.75 33.10
C GLU A 334 15.74 -1.95 31.84
N SER A 335 16.52 -3.04 31.78
CA SER A 335 17.29 -3.43 30.58
C SER A 335 16.38 -3.75 29.39
N GLY A 336 15.24 -4.39 29.64
CA GLY A 336 14.20 -4.65 28.64
C GLY A 336 13.61 -3.36 28.05
N ILE A 337 13.31 -2.37 28.90
CA ILE A 337 12.86 -1.03 28.46
C ILE A 337 13.94 -0.41 27.57
N LYS A 338 15.21 -0.39 28.01
CA LYS A 338 16.32 0.13 27.21
C LYS A 338 16.45 -0.57 25.85
N LYS A 339 16.32 -1.91 25.82
CA LYS A 339 16.35 -2.70 24.57
C LYS A 339 15.20 -2.31 23.64
N MET A 340 13.99 -2.16 24.17
CA MET A 340 12.84 -1.73 23.38
C MET A 340 13.04 -0.32 22.81
N CYS A 341 13.51 0.64 23.61
CA CYS A 341 13.78 1.99 23.14
C CYS A 341 14.84 2.01 22.03
N ARG A 342 15.90 1.19 22.13
CA ARG A 342 16.90 1.03 21.05
C ARG A 342 16.30 0.43 19.78
N ASN A 343 15.45 -0.59 19.91
CA ASN A 343 14.74 -1.18 18.80
C ASN A 343 13.85 -0.16 18.07
N ILE A 344 13.08 0.64 18.83
CA ILE A 344 12.24 1.71 18.26
C ILE A 344 13.11 2.74 17.55
N PHE A 345 14.22 3.15 18.16
CA PHE A 345 15.13 4.14 17.58
C PHE A 345 15.71 3.70 16.24
N ILE A 346 16.15 2.45 16.10
CA ILE A 346 16.72 1.99 14.83
C ILE A 346 15.66 1.84 13.73
N LEU A 347 14.42 1.46 14.07
CA LEU A 347 13.29 1.49 13.14
C LEU A 347 12.97 2.93 12.71
N GLN A 348 12.98 3.87 13.66
CA GLN A 348 12.75 5.29 13.41
C GLN A 348 13.80 5.88 12.47
N GLN A 349 15.07 5.57 12.69
CA GLN A 349 16.15 6.01 11.80
C GLN A 349 15.99 5.46 10.39
N ASN A 350 15.64 4.17 10.26
CA ASN A 350 15.40 3.55 8.96
C ASN A 350 14.26 4.26 8.22
N LEU A 351 13.10 4.41 8.84
CA LEU A 351 11.95 5.08 8.22
C LEU A 351 12.20 6.56 7.90
N THR A 352 12.86 7.30 8.80
CA THR A 352 13.21 8.71 8.56
C THR A 352 14.08 8.86 7.31
N ASN A 353 15.00 7.93 7.07
CA ASN A 353 15.83 7.92 5.87
C ASN A 353 15.03 7.59 4.60
N ILE A 354 14.00 6.75 4.70
CA ILE A 354 13.17 6.35 3.56
C ILE A 354 12.17 7.46 3.19
N THR A 355 11.46 7.98 4.19
CA THR A 355 10.40 8.98 4.00
C THR A 355 10.95 10.39 3.87
N MET A 356 12.22 10.62 4.24
CA MET A 356 12.85 11.94 4.36
C MET A 356 12.02 12.88 5.24
N SER A 357 11.33 12.32 6.24
CA SER A 357 10.40 13.04 7.11
C SER A 357 10.53 12.58 8.56
N ARG A 358 10.07 13.40 9.50
CA ARG A 358 10.15 13.07 10.92
C ARG A 358 9.09 12.05 11.30
N GLU A 359 9.53 10.92 11.84
CA GLU A 359 8.68 9.84 12.36
C GLU A 359 8.29 10.07 13.84
N ALA A 360 7.37 11.02 14.07
CA ALA A 360 6.93 11.42 15.42
C ALA A 360 6.14 10.31 16.15
N ASP A 361 5.43 9.44 15.43
CA ASP A 361 4.70 8.31 16.02
C ASP A 361 5.63 7.30 16.70
N LEU A 362 6.87 7.17 16.23
CA LEU A 362 7.88 6.31 16.87
C LEU A 362 8.51 6.96 18.10
N ASP A 363 8.63 8.30 18.13
CA ASP A 363 8.93 9.01 19.38
C ASP A 363 7.84 8.75 20.42
N PHE A 364 6.58 8.72 19.99
CA PHE A 364 5.42 8.47 20.85
C PHE A 364 5.41 7.04 21.42
N ALA A 365 5.74 6.03 20.61
CA ALA A 365 5.95 4.65 21.09
C ALA A 365 7.15 4.52 22.03
N ARG A 366 8.26 5.21 21.76
CA ARG A 366 9.43 5.20 22.65
C ARG A 366 9.07 5.77 24.03
N GLN A 367 8.36 6.91 24.05
CA GLN A 367 7.88 7.54 25.28
C GLN A 367 6.93 6.62 26.08
N TYR A 368 6.14 5.79 25.40
CA TYR A 368 5.26 4.83 26.06
C TYR A 368 6.04 3.80 26.88
N TYR A 369 7.15 3.29 26.33
CA TYR A 369 8.01 2.37 27.06
C TYR A 369 8.86 3.08 28.12
N GLU A 370 9.29 4.31 27.90
CA GLU A 370 9.99 5.12 28.91
C GLU A 370 9.10 5.43 30.12
N MET A 371 7.78 5.56 29.93
CA MET A 371 6.83 5.69 31.04
C MET A 371 6.93 4.51 32.02
N LEU A 372 7.31 3.32 31.56
CA LEU A 372 7.44 2.12 32.40
C LEU A 372 8.65 2.16 33.35
N TYR A 373 9.51 3.17 33.29
CA TYR A 373 10.50 3.43 34.35
C TYR A 373 9.85 3.89 35.66
N ASN A 374 8.61 4.39 35.60
CA ASN A 374 7.86 4.83 36.76
C ASN A 374 7.11 3.66 37.42
N THR A 375 6.76 3.85 38.69
CA THR A 375 5.79 3.00 39.39
C THR A 375 4.37 3.24 38.85
N ALA A 376 3.46 2.29 39.10
CA ALA A 376 2.08 2.41 38.65
C ALA A 376 1.37 3.68 39.19
N ASP A 377 1.67 4.08 40.42
CA ASP A 377 1.07 5.28 41.03
C ASP A 377 1.66 6.58 40.45
N GLU A 378 2.97 6.60 40.16
CA GLU A 378 3.61 7.70 39.43
C GLU A 378 3.04 7.84 38.01
N VAL A 379 2.75 6.74 37.32
CA VAL A 379 2.07 6.78 36.01
C VAL A 379 0.70 7.45 36.13
N LEU A 380 -0.10 7.12 37.14
CA LEU A 380 -1.39 7.77 37.36
C LEU A 380 -1.25 9.27 37.62
N ASN A 381 -0.25 9.67 38.42
CA ASN A 381 0.04 11.08 38.68
C ASN A 381 0.46 11.81 37.39
N LEU A 382 1.26 11.18 36.53
CA LEU A 382 1.64 11.75 35.24
C LEU A 382 0.41 12.03 34.34
N VAL A 383 -0.61 11.16 34.37
CA VAL A 383 -1.85 11.38 33.60
C VAL A 383 -2.65 12.56 34.19
N VAL A 384 -2.64 12.75 35.51
CA VAL A 384 -3.27 13.90 36.17
C VAL A 384 -2.55 15.20 35.77
N ASP A 385 -1.22 15.22 35.87
CA ASP A 385 -0.42 16.44 35.72
C ASP A 385 -0.24 16.85 34.26
N GLN A 386 -0.04 15.87 33.36
CA GLN A 386 0.28 16.11 31.94
C GLN A 386 -0.89 15.84 30.99
N GLY A 387 -1.99 15.28 31.51
CA GLY A 387 -3.15 14.88 30.73
C GLY A 387 -3.01 13.54 30.02
N VAL A 388 -4.11 13.11 29.40
CA VAL A 388 -4.23 11.84 28.67
C VAL A 388 -3.47 11.91 27.33
N LYS A 389 -2.44 11.07 27.18
CA LYS A 389 -1.62 10.91 25.96
C LYS A 389 -1.96 9.63 25.19
N TYR A 390 -2.15 8.52 25.90
CA TYR A 390 -2.49 7.21 25.33
C TYR A 390 -3.98 6.90 25.51
N THR A 391 -4.49 5.92 24.79
CA THR A 391 -5.86 5.42 25.01
C THR A 391 -5.98 4.73 26.37
N GLU A 392 -7.21 4.63 26.89
CA GLU A 392 -7.47 3.91 28.14
C GLU A 392 -6.91 2.49 28.12
N LEU A 393 -7.10 1.79 26.99
CA LEU A 393 -6.66 0.41 26.82
C LEU A 393 -5.13 0.27 26.86
N GLU A 394 -4.40 1.20 26.24
CA GLU A 394 -2.94 1.24 26.27
C GLU A 394 -2.41 1.52 27.69
N TYR A 395 -3.03 2.45 28.43
CA TYR A 395 -2.68 2.64 29.85
C TYR A 395 -2.98 1.38 30.69
N ILE A 396 -4.10 0.68 30.42
CA ILE A 396 -4.41 -0.59 31.09
C ILE A 396 -3.29 -1.63 30.80
N TYR A 397 -2.79 -1.71 29.57
CA TYR A 397 -1.68 -2.59 29.22
C TYR A 397 -0.41 -2.24 30.00
N ALA A 398 -0.04 -0.96 30.04
CA ALA A 398 1.11 -0.47 30.80
C ALA A 398 1.00 -0.82 32.30
N LEU A 399 -0.12 -0.48 32.94
CA LEU A 399 -0.34 -0.74 34.37
C LEU A 399 -0.35 -2.24 34.70
N ARG A 400 -0.91 -3.07 33.80
CA ARG A 400 -0.86 -4.53 33.95
C ARG A 400 0.55 -5.06 33.83
N LEU A 401 1.32 -4.55 32.87
CA LEU A 401 2.72 -4.94 32.69
C LEU A 401 3.58 -4.53 33.90
N LEU A 402 3.41 -3.31 34.42
CA LEU A 402 4.09 -2.85 35.64
C LEU A 402 3.76 -3.74 36.84
N HIS A 403 2.48 -4.06 37.04
CA HIS A 403 2.05 -4.94 38.13
C HIS A 403 2.69 -6.33 38.06
N ARG A 404 2.84 -6.89 36.85
CA ARG A 404 3.52 -8.19 36.69
C ARG A 404 5.03 -8.12 36.87
N SER A 405 5.64 -6.95 36.65
CA SER A 405 7.10 -6.77 36.53
C SER A 405 7.77 -6.30 37.81
N GLN A 406 7.08 -5.51 38.63
CA GLN A 406 7.61 -4.94 39.87
C GLN A 406 7.27 -5.83 41.08
N THR A 407 8.16 -5.87 42.07
CA THR A 407 7.92 -6.57 43.34
C THR A 407 7.28 -5.62 44.36
N GLY A 408 6.42 -6.13 45.26
CA GLY A 408 5.85 -5.32 46.35
C GLY A 408 4.73 -4.35 45.93
N VAL A 409 4.16 -4.53 44.73
CA VAL A 409 3.14 -3.65 44.15
C VAL A 409 1.70 -3.92 44.58
N GLY A 410 1.51 -4.70 45.64
CA GLY A 410 0.19 -5.12 46.14
C GLY A 410 -0.37 -6.35 45.41
N ASP A 411 -1.57 -6.74 45.82
CA ASP A 411 -2.31 -7.88 45.26
C ASP A 411 -3.20 -7.45 44.08
N GLN A 412 -4.05 -8.36 43.60
CA GLN A 412 -5.01 -8.08 42.53
C GLN A 412 -5.99 -6.97 42.92
N THR A 413 -6.29 -6.80 44.21
CA THR A 413 -7.17 -5.74 44.73
C THR A 413 -6.54 -4.37 44.50
N THR A 414 -5.26 -4.20 44.86
CA THR A 414 -4.50 -2.97 44.58
C THR A 414 -4.47 -2.67 43.09
N GLN A 415 -4.26 -3.68 42.24
CA GLN A 415 -4.29 -3.49 40.80
C GLN A 415 -5.65 -3.00 40.31
N ASN A 416 -6.74 -3.62 40.76
CA ASN A 416 -8.10 -3.22 40.36
C ASN A 416 -8.43 -1.78 40.80
N MET A 417 -7.98 -1.37 41.99
CA MET A 417 -8.11 0.02 42.45
C MET A 417 -7.38 1.00 41.54
N ARG A 418 -6.14 0.68 41.11
CA ARG A 418 -5.38 1.52 40.16
C ARG A 418 -6.07 1.62 38.80
N LEU A 419 -6.61 0.51 38.29
CA LEU A 419 -7.36 0.52 37.03
C LEU A 419 -8.66 1.32 37.13
N GLN A 420 -9.36 1.26 38.26
CA GLN A 420 -10.54 2.10 38.51
C GLN A 420 -10.16 3.58 38.60
N ARG A 421 -9.07 3.89 39.30
CA ARG A 421 -8.57 5.26 39.41
C ARG A 421 -8.14 5.84 38.06
N LEU A 422 -7.53 5.03 37.20
CA LEU A 422 -7.22 5.42 35.81
C LEU A 422 -8.48 5.89 35.06
N LYS A 423 -9.58 5.13 35.15
CA LYS A 423 -10.86 5.48 34.50
C LYS A 423 -11.39 6.82 34.98
N GLU A 424 -11.37 7.03 36.29
CA GLU A 424 -11.79 8.30 36.89
C GLU A 424 -10.95 9.46 36.39
N ILE A 425 -9.62 9.33 36.40
CA ILE A 425 -8.69 10.36 35.91
C ILE A 425 -8.97 10.68 34.44
N ILE A 426 -9.17 9.67 33.59
CA ILE A 426 -9.46 9.88 32.16
C ILE A 426 -10.78 10.65 31.98
N CYS A 427 -11.84 10.29 32.72
CA CYS A 427 -13.10 11.01 32.71
C CYS A 427 -12.95 12.46 33.18
N GLU A 428 -12.22 12.69 34.29
CA GLU A 428 -11.91 14.02 34.82
C GLU A 428 -11.18 14.88 33.76
N GLN A 429 -10.15 14.33 33.11
CA GLN A 429 -9.38 15.01 32.07
C GLN A 429 -10.21 15.31 30.81
N ALA A 430 -11.11 14.41 30.43
CA ALA A 430 -12.04 14.65 29.32
C ALA A 430 -12.99 15.82 29.63
N ALA A 431 -13.54 15.88 30.85
CA ALA A 431 -14.39 16.98 31.30
C ALA A 431 -13.63 18.32 31.33
N ILE A 432 -12.36 18.33 31.80
CA ILE A 432 -11.50 19.52 31.80
C ILE A 432 -11.24 20.01 30.37
N LYS A 433 -10.91 19.11 29.44
CA LYS A 433 -10.70 19.45 28.03
C LYS A 433 -11.98 20.05 27.40
N GLN A 434 -13.14 19.47 27.67
CA GLN A 434 -14.42 19.97 27.17
C GLN A 434 -14.76 21.36 27.74
N ALA A 435 -14.65 21.55 29.05
CA ALA A 435 -14.90 22.84 29.69
C ALA A 435 -13.94 23.95 29.17
N THR A 436 -12.69 23.59 28.85
CA THR A 436 -11.72 24.53 28.26
C THR A 436 -12.09 24.92 26.82
N LYS A 437 -12.62 23.97 26.04
CA LYS A 437 -13.11 24.22 24.68
C LYS A 437 -14.34 25.13 24.69
N ASP A 438 -15.29 24.89 25.59
CA ASP A 438 -16.53 25.68 25.70
C ASP A 438 -16.24 27.12 26.15
N LYS A 439 -15.28 27.32 27.06
CA LYS A 439 -14.81 28.66 27.44
C LYS A 439 -14.19 29.42 26.27
N LYS A 440 -13.40 28.76 25.42
CA LYS A 440 -12.81 29.39 24.22
C LYS A 440 -13.86 29.78 23.19
N ILE A 441 -14.97 29.04 23.07
CA ILE A 441 -16.07 29.35 22.15
C ILE A 441 -16.93 30.52 22.68
N THR A 442 -17.05 30.67 24.00
CA THR A 442 -17.86 31.74 24.63
C THR A 442 -17.13 33.09 24.75
N THR A 443 -15.81 33.12 24.51
CA THR A 443 -14.97 34.34 24.61
C THR A 443 -14.64 34.95 23.23
N VAL A 444 -15.23 34.40 22.16
CA VAL A 444 -15.22 34.93 20.79
C VAL A 444 -16.63 35.40 20.48
#